data_AF-A0A7C5HV92-F1
#
_entry.id   AF-A0A7C5HV92-F1
#
_cell.length_a   1.000
_cell.length_b   1.000
_cell.length_c   1.000
_cell.angle_alpha   90.00
_cell.angle_beta   90.00
_cell.angle_gamma   90.00
#
_symmetry.space_group_name_H-M   'P 1'
#
loop_
_entity.id
_entity.type
_entity.pdbx_description
1 polymer ?
#
loop_
_entity_poly.entity_id
_entity_poly.type
_entity_poly.pdbx_seq_one_letter_code
_entity_poly.pdbx_strand_id
1 'polypeptide(L)'
;INTGADPNDPERLTMIADDFSLRPTEEMIEKFKEVPEAIENTQKITELCNFELKLGETKLPYFKTPNNKKPDDYLAELCRQGLKKRYGPSLEKKVLDRLKYELEIIKKTGFASYFLIVQDFVSWAKSNRIIVGPGRGSAGGSLVAYALGITNIDPIKYNLLFERFLNPERISFPDIDLDFTDRRRDEVIEYVAQKYGRNNVAQIITFGTMAARAAIRDVGRALGYSYSYCDQIAKMIPFGLSLEQTLKNVSEFRETYLKDEKAKKLIDVAKKLEGCARHASTHACGVVISDTPLDEICPLQHPTQNDSSIVTQYEMSSIESLGLLKMDFLGLKNLTIIEDTLSRVYVVQNKKVNIENIPLDDEKTFKLLQKGEAVGVFQLESEGMRRYLKKLKPTEMEDLIAMVALYRPGPMGLIPEYIAATNKEKKVQYLHPKLQPILESTYGIIVYQEQIMKIAQELAGFSLGEADVLRKAIGKKIKKLLLSQKGKFIQGCIKNKVPERVARKLWEWIEPSARYSFNRSHAAAYATIAYQTAFLKAHFPVEFMASLLTSNKADVERIGFLIRECKKMGIEVLPPD
;
A
#
# COMPACT_ATOMS: atom_id res chain seq x y z
N ILE A 1 -16.97 -28.19 -8.00
CA ILE A 1 -16.73 -26.92 -7.25
C ILE A 1 -17.37 -25.76 -7.99
N ASN A 2 -16.93 -25.45 -9.21
CA ASN A 2 -17.44 -24.28 -9.96
C ASN A 2 -18.90 -24.41 -10.42
N THR A 3 -19.36 -25.62 -10.74
CA THR A 3 -20.77 -25.88 -11.10
C THR A 3 -21.74 -25.70 -9.94
N GLY A 4 -21.26 -25.66 -8.69
CA GLY A 4 -22.11 -25.62 -7.49
C GLY A 4 -23.01 -26.85 -7.26
N ALA A 5 -23.06 -27.79 -8.21
CA ALA A 5 -23.93 -28.96 -8.20
C ALA A 5 -23.58 -29.96 -7.11
N ASP A 6 -24.59 -30.71 -6.65
CA ASP A 6 -24.42 -31.84 -5.74
C ASP A 6 -23.52 -32.89 -6.43
N PRO A 7 -22.47 -33.40 -5.78
CA PRO A 7 -21.65 -34.46 -6.35
C PRO A 7 -22.40 -35.75 -6.69
N ASN A 8 -23.55 -35.99 -6.08
CA ASN A 8 -24.41 -37.16 -6.31
C ASN A 8 -25.51 -36.91 -7.35
N ASP A 9 -25.62 -35.70 -7.88
CA ASP A 9 -26.57 -35.39 -8.95
C ASP A 9 -26.14 -36.09 -10.26
N PRO A 10 -26.96 -37.02 -10.79
CA PRO A 10 -26.65 -37.74 -12.02
C PRO A 10 -26.67 -36.83 -13.26
N GLU A 11 -27.35 -35.68 -13.20
CA GLU A 11 -27.45 -34.71 -14.31
C GLU A 11 -26.34 -33.65 -14.27
N ARG A 12 -25.44 -33.70 -13.27
CA ARG A 12 -24.37 -32.71 -13.16
C ARG A 12 -23.44 -32.76 -14.38
N LEU A 13 -23.07 -31.58 -14.87
CA LEU A 13 -22.04 -31.45 -15.90
C LEU A 13 -20.74 -32.14 -15.45
N THR A 14 -20.31 -33.16 -16.20
CA THR A 14 -19.13 -33.96 -15.91
C THR A 14 -18.30 -34.20 -17.17
N MET A 15 -16.99 -34.09 -17.03
CA MET A 15 -16.00 -34.39 -18.08
C MET A 15 -15.25 -35.70 -17.79
N ILE A 16 -15.79 -36.56 -16.92
CA ILE A 16 -15.12 -37.81 -16.49
C ILE A 16 -15.20 -38.91 -17.56
N ALA A 17 -16.10 -38.78 -18.54
CA ALA A 17 -16.31 -39.78 -19.59
C ALA A 17 -15.11 -39.91 -20.54
N ASP A 18 -14.23 -38.91 -20.59
CA ASP A 18 -13.08 -38.88 -21.49
C ASP A 18 -11.83 -38.35 -20.78
N ASP A 19 -10.68 -38.61 -21.39
CA ASP A 19 -9.40 -38.09 -20.93
C ASP A 19 -8.98 -36.88 -21.77
N PHE A 20 -8.95 -35.72 -21.11
CA PHE A 20 -8.61 -34.40 -21.67
C PHE A 20 -7.23 -33.91 -21.22
N SER A 21 -6.36 -34.83 -20.79
CA SER A 21 -4.99 -34.48 -20.40
C SER A 21 -4.11 -34.17 -21.62
N LEU A 22 -2.98 -33.50 -21.36
CA LEU A 22 -1.96 -33.28 -22.39
C LEU A 22 -1.22 -34.61 -22.65
N ARG A 23 -1.54 -35.26 -23.76
CA ARG A 23 -1.02 -36.59 -24.11
C ARG A 23 0.36 -36.52 -24.78
N PRO A 24 1.19 -37.58 -24.65
CA PRO A 24 2.45 -37.68 -25.38
C PRO A 24 2.27 -37.68 -26.90
N THR A 25 3.28 -37.18 -27.60
CA THR A 25 3.29 -37.07 -29.07
C THR A 25 3.05 -38.42 -29.76
N GLU A 26 3.70 -39.48 -29.26
CA GLU A 26 3.62 -40.83 -29.85
C GLU A 26 2.19 -41.39 -29.77
N GLU A 27 1.49 -41.13 -28.66
CA GLU A 27 0.10 -41.54 -28.48
C GLU A 27 -0.82 -40.80 -29.45
N MET A 28 -0.57 -39.50 -29.67
CA MET A 28 -1.35 -38.70 -30.63
C MET A 28 -1.11 -39.16 -32.06
N ILE A 29 0.12 -39.50 -32.44
CA ILE A 29 0.44 -40.07 -33.77
C ILE A 29 -0.30 -41.39 -33.98
N GLU A 30 -0.26 -42.28 -32.98
CA GLU A 30 -0.99 -43.56 -33.02
C GLU A 30 -2.49 -43.35 -33.24
N LYS A 31 -3.10 -42.45 -32.46
CA LYS A 31 -4.54 -42.14 -32.53
C LYS A 31 -4.98 -41.52 -33.85
N PHE A 32 -4.09 -40.82 -34.54
CA PHE A 32 -4.36 -40.16 -35.83
C PHE A 32 -3.67 -40.86 -37.01
N LYS A 33 -3.33 -42.15 -36.91
CA LYS A 33 -2.69 -42.93 -37.98
C LYS A 33 -3.44 -42.91 -39.31
N GLU A 34 -4.76 -42.88 -39.27
CA GLU A 34 -5.61 -42.84 -40.47
C GLU A 34 -5.64 -41.45 -41.13
N VAL A 35 -5.22 -40.40 -40.40
CA VAL A 35 -5.18 -39.01 -40.87
C VAL A 35 -3.85 -38.34 -40.45
N PRO A 36 -2.69 -38.77 -41.00
CA PRO A 36 -1.38 -38.24 -40.58
C PRO A 36 -1.24 -36.73 -40.79
N GLU A 37 -1.90 -36.20 -41.83
CA GLU A 37 -2.00 -34.77 -42.14
C GLU A 37 -2.54 -33.93 -40.98
N ALA A 38 -3.37 -34.50 -40.08
CA ALA A 38 -3.85 -33.79 -38.90
C ALA A 38 -2.69 -33.44 -37.95
N ILE A 39 -1.74 -34.36 -37.77
CA ILE A 39 -0.54 -34.14 -36.97
C ILE A 39 0.40 -33.16 -37.68
N GLU A 40 0.64 -33.36 -38.97
CA GLU A 40 1.50 -32.46 -39.77
C GLU A 40 1.01 -31.01 -39.76
N ASN A 41 -0.31 -30.81 -39.86
CA ASN A 41 -0.91 -29.47 -39.87
C ASN A 41 -0.70 -28.73 -38.54
N THR A 42 -0.54 -29.43 -37.40
CA THR A 42 -0.18 -28.77 -36.13
C THR A 42 1.19 -28.08 -36.20
N GLN A 43 2.16 -28.70 -36.89
CA GLN A 43 3.49 -28.11 -37.09
C GLN A 43 3.43 -26.98 -38.10
N LYS A 44 2.71 -27.13 -39.21
CA LYS A 44 2.48 -26.04 -40.17
C LYS A 44 1.86 -24.81 -39.50
N ILE A 45 0.86 -25.00 -38.63
CA ILE A 45 0.26 -23.89 -37.86
C ILE A 45 1.31 -23.26 -36.95
N THR A 46 2.09 -24.06 -36.23
CA THR A 46 3.15 -23.57 -35.34
C THR A 46 4.20 -22.75 -36.10
N GLU A 47 4.61 -23.20 -37.29
CA GLU A 47 5.55 -22.50 -38.16
C GLU A 47 5.00 -21.16 -38.69
N LEU A 48 3.68 -21.06 -38.88
CA LEU A 48 3.01 -19.83 -39.30
C LEU A 48 2.78 -18.84 -38.16
N CYS A 49 2.78 -19.30 -36.90
CA CYS A 49 2.51 -18.47 -35.73
C CYS A 49 3.80 -17.80 -35.21
N ASN A 50 4.10 -16.61 -35.73
CA ASN A 50 5.15 -15.74 -35.17
C ASN A 50 4.55 -14.48 -34.53
N PHE A 51 4.47 -14.46 -33.20
CA PHE A 51 3.96 -13.34 -32.41
C PHE A 51 4.97 -12.96 -31.32
N GLU A 52 5.37 -11.70 -31.28
CA GLU A 52 6.27 -11.15 -30.27
C GLU A 52 5.54 -10.07 -29.45
N LEU A 53 5.39 -10.33 -28.15
CA LEU A 53 4.85 -9.35 -27.21
C LEU A 53 6.01 -8.54 -26.59
N LYS A 54 6.10 -7.25 -26.94
CA LYS A 54 7.11 -6.35 -26.36
C LYS A 54 6.79 -6.06 -24.90
N LEU A 55 7.70 -6.45 -24.01
CA LEU A 55 7.60 -6.23 -22.57
C LEU A 55 8.74 -5.33 -22.08
N GLY A 56 8.48 -4.55 -21.03
CA GLY A 56 9.48 -3.67 -20.38
C GLY A 56 9.68 -2.31 -21.04
N GLU A 57 8.96 -1.99 -22.12
CA GLU A 57 8.95 -0.66 -22.73
C GLU A 57 7.89 0.23 -22.05
N THR A 58 8.34 1.30 -21.40
CA THR A 58 7.47 2.26 -20.69
C THR A 58 6.57 3.03 -21.65
N LYS A 59 5.25 2.93 -21.45
CA LYS A 59 4.21 3.68 -22.16
C LYS A 59 3.62 4.74 -21.22
N LEU A 60 4.12 5.96 -21.34
CA LEU A 60 3.70 7.06 -20.47
C LEU A 60 2.48 7.79 -21.05
N PRO A 61 1.44 8.06 -20.24
CA PRO A 61 0.36 8.91 -20.69
C PRO A 61 0.84 10.35 -20.90
N TYR A 62 0.21 11.03 -21.86
CA TYR A 62 0.54 12.41 -22.19
C TYR A 62 -0.49 13.39 -21.62
N PHE A 63 -0.01 14.41 -20.90
CA PHE A 63 -0.87 15.48 -20.39
C PHE A 63 -0.94 16.64 -21.39
N LYS A 64 -2.14 16.94 -21.89
CA LYS A 64 -2.39 18.09 -22.77
C LYS A 64 -2.36 19.38 -21.94
N THR A 65 -1.28 20.14 -22.06
CA THR A 65 -1.07 21.40 -21.33
C THR A 65 -1.84 22.56 -21.96
N PRO A 66 -2.19 23.60 -21.17
CA PRO A 66 -2.69 24.85 -21.72
C PRO A 66 -1.68 25.52 -22.66
N ASN A 67 -2.18 26.10 -23.76
CA ASN A 67 -1.39 26.82 -24.77
C ASN A 67 -0.23 26.00 -25.37
N ASN A 68 -0.33 24.67 -25.40
CA ASN A 68 0.72 23.76 -25.90
C ASN A 68 2.10 23.99 -25.25
N LYS A 69 2.14 24.46 -23.99
CA LYS A 69 3.39 24.54 -23.22
C LYS A 69 4.00 23.14 -23.06
N LYS A 70 5.33 23.02 -22.98
CA LYS A 70 5.92 21.71 -22.65
C LYS A 70 5.50 21.27 -21.24
N PRO A 71 5.19 19.98 -21.01
CA PRO A 71 4.82 19.47 -19.68
C PRO A 71 5.81 19.87 -18.58
N ASP A 72 7.12 19.84 -18.85
CA ASP A 72 8.16 20.24 -17.89
C ASP A 72 8.03 21.71 -17.45
N ASP A 73 7.78 22.60 -18.41
CA ASP A 73 7.71 24.04 -18.15
C ASP A 73 6.43 24.39 -17.38
N TYR A 74 5.32 23.75 -17.75
CA TYR A 74 4.04 23.90 -17.07
C TYR A 74 4.08 23.35 -15.63
N LEU A 75 4.70 22.18 -15.44
CA LEU A 75 4.94 21.60 -14.12
C LEU A 75 5.75 22.57 -13.23
N ALA A 76 6.85 23.12 -13.75
CA ALA A 76 7.68 24.06 -13.02
C ALA A 76 6.93 25.35 -12.64
N GLU A 77 6.04 25.83 -13.51
CA GLU A 77 5.16 26.98 -13.24
C GLU A 77 4.20 26.68 -12.07
N LEU A 78 3.49 25.56 -12.12
CA LEU A 78 2.55 25.14 -11.07
C LEU A 78 3.25 24.94 -9.72
N CYS A 79 4.44 24.33 -9.72
CA CYS A 79 5.22 24.15 -8.49
C CYS A 79 5.60 25.49 -7.84
N ARG A 80 6.02 26.49 -8.62
CA ARG A 80 6.35 27.82 -8.08
C ARG A 80 5.12 28.50 -7.48
N GLN A 81 3.96 28.38 -8.13
CA GLN A 81 2.70 28.92 -7.60
C GLN A 81 2.27 28.20 -6.32
N GLY A 82 2.37 26.88 -6.30
CA GLY A 82 2.04 26.03 -5.15
C GLY A 82 2.91 26.31 -3.93
N LEU A 83 4.23 26.41 -4.11
CA LEU A 83 5.15 26.72 -3.01
C LEU A 83 4.91 28.11 -2.44
N LYS A 84 4.59 29.11 -3.28
CA LYS A 84 4.21 30.45 -2.79
C LYS A 84 2.97 30.40 -1.90
N LYS A 85 2.01 29.52 -2.18
CA LYS A 85 0.82 29.33 -1.34
C LYS A 85 1.16 28.63 -0.01
N ARG A 86 2.13 27.72 0.00
CA ARG A 86 2.47 26.89 1.18
C ARG A 86 3.48 27.54 2.12
N TYR A 87 4.51 28.18 1.59
CA TYR A 87 5.59 28.82 2.37
C TYR A 87 5.51 30.35 2.38
N GLY A 88 4.58 30.94 1.62
CA GLY A 88 4.50 32.38 1.42
C GLY A 88 5.41 32.89 0.29
N PRO A 89 5.48 34.22 0.09
CA PRO A 89 6.15 34.83 -1.07
C PRO A 89 7.68 34.71 -1.04
N SER A 90 8.29 34.59 0.14
CA SER A 90 9.74 34.51 0.32
C SER A 90 10.17 33.07 0.61
N LEU A 91 10.56 32.35 -0.45
CA LEU A 91 11.02 30.96 -0.32
C LEU A 91 12.48 30.90 0.16
N GLU A 92 12.74 30.08 1.16
CA GLU A 92 14.10 29.80 1.62
C GLU A 92 14.95 29.14 0.52
N LYS A 93 16.25 29.41 0.52
CA LYS A 93 17.20 28.82 -0.43
C LYS A 93 17.13 27.29 -0.48
N LYS A 94 17.00 26.64 0.69
CA LYS A 94 16.88 25.17 0.80
C LYS A 94 15.67 24.62 0.02
N VAL A 95 14.54 25.33 0.03
CA VAL A 95 13.31 24.94 -0.69
C VAL A 95 13.51 25.10 -2.19
N LEU A 96 14.11 26.22 -2.63
CA LEU A 96 14.40 26.48 -4.04
C LEU A 96 15.40 25.48 -4.63
N ASP A 97 16.48 25.18 -3.90
CA ASP A 97 17.49 24.22 -4.31
C ASP A 97 16.89 22.81 -4.44
N ARG A 98 16.05 22.39 -3.49
CA ARG A 98 15.33 21.12 -3.56
C ARG A 98 14.36 21.08 -4.74
N LEU A 99 13.59 22.13 -4.98
CA LEU A 99 12.66 22.19 -6.11
C LEU A 99 13.39 22.05 -7.44
N LYS A 100 14.51 22.78 -7.61
CA LYS A 100 15.31 22.73 -8.84
C LYS A 100 15.83 21.31 -9.08
N TYR A 101 16.39 20.68 -8.05
CA TYR A 101 16.90 19.32 -8.12
C TYR A 101 15.81 18.30 -8.52
N GLU A 102 14.64 18.35 -7.88
CA GLU A 102 13.54 17.44 -8.20
C GLU A 102 13.03 17.64 -9.64
N LEU A 103 12.80 18.90 -10.06
CA LEU A 103 12.35 19.20 -11.43
C LEU A 103 13.35 18.73 -12.50
N GLU A 104 14.66 18.86 -12.25
CA GLU A 104 15.68 18.35 -13.17
C GLU A 104 15.62 16.82 -13.31
N ILE A 105 15.37 16.08 -12.24
CA ILE A 105 15.24 14.62 -12.28
C ILE A 105 13.94 14.21 -12.97
N ILE A 106 12.83 14.88 -12.67
CA ILE A 106 11.53 14.60 -13.31
C ILE A 106 11.63 14.82 -14.82
N LYS A 107 12.31 15.89 -15.24
CA LYS A 107 12.57 16.17 -16.65
C LYS A 107 13.44 15.10 -17.31
N LYS A 108 14.52 14.65 -16.65
CA LYS A 108 15.39 13.58 -17.16
C LYS A 108 14.68 12.23 -17.31
N THR A 109 13.70 11.96 -16.45
CA THR A 109 12.95 10.69 -16.43
C THR A 109 11.70 10.71 -17.31
N GLY A 110 11.28 11.88 -17.80
CA GLY A 110 10.08 12.02 -18.63
C GLY A 110 8.75 11.98 -17.87
N PHE A 111 8.78 12.04 -16.53
CA PHE A 111 7.57 11.88 -15.70
C PHE A 111 6.77 13.17 -15.48
N ALA A 112 7.05 14.26 -16.19
CA ALA A 112 6.32 15.52 -16.00
C ALA A 112 4.82 15.38 -16.27
N SER A 113 4.44 14.70 -17.36
CA SER A 113 3.03 14.41 -17.68
C SER A 113 2.35 13.60 -16.58
N TYR A 114 3.04 12.64 -15.98
CA TYR A 114 2.50 11.84 -14.88
C TYR A 114 2.14 12.71 -13.67
N PHE A 115 3.05 13.57 -13.22
CA PHE A 115 2.77 14.49 -12.11
C PHE A 115 1.61 15.45 -12.43
N LEU A 116 1.49 15.91 -13.67
CA LEU A 116 0.38 16.78 -14.09
C LEU A 116 -0.96 16.05 -14.10
N ILE A 117 -1.01 14.81 -14.57
CA ILE A 117 -2.23 13.98 -14.52
C ILE A 117 -2.67 13.79 -13.07
N VAL A 118 -1.72 13.45 -12.19
CA VAL A 118 -2.01 13.26 -10.76
C VAL A 118 -2.46 14.55 -10.10
N GLN A 119 -1.81 15.67 -10.37
CA GLN A 119 -2.22 16.98 -9.87
C GLN A 119 -3.62 17.36 -10.35
N ASP A 120 -3.97 17.08 -11.61
CA ASP A 120 -5.25 17.43 -12.22
C ASP A 120 -6.42 16.74 -11.50
N PHE A 121 -6.43 15.41 -11.40
CA PHE A 121 -7.54 14.73 -10.74
C PHE A 121 -7.57 14.97 -9.23
N VAL A 122 -6.43 15.17 -8.57
CA VAL A 122 -6.40 15.56 -7.14
C VAL A 122 -7.03 16.95 -6.95
N SER A 123 -6.68 17.90 -7.82
CA SER A 123 -7.22 19.26 -7.75
C SER A 123 -8.72 19.29 -8.06
N TRP A 124 -9.15 18.47 -9.03
CA TRP A 124 -10.56 18.27 -9.32
C TRP A 124 -11.31 17.67 -8.13
N ALA A 125 -10.79 16.60 -7.52
CA ALA A 125 -11.40 15.95 -6.37
C ALA A 125 -11.58 16.95 -5.21
N LYS A 126 -10.53 17.68 -4.86
CA LYS A 126 -10.58 18.72 -3.80
C LYS A 126 -11.57 19.84 -4.13
N SER A 127 -11.63 20.28 -5.39
CA SER A 127 -12.59 21.32 -5.83
C SER A 127 -14.04 20.85 -5.74
N ASN A 128 -14.28 19.55 -5.92
CA ASN A 128 -15.56 18.87 -5.72
C ASN A 128 -15.79 18.40 -4.27
N ARG A 129 -14.99 18.93 -3.34
CA ARG A 129 -15.06 18.67 -1.89
C ARG A 129 -14.89 17.18 -1.53
N ILE A 130 -14.22 16.40 -2.38
CA ILE A 130 -13.80 15.04 -2.05
C ILE A 130 -12.53 15.13 -1.23
N ILE A 131 -12.54 14.54 -0.03
CA ILE A 131 -11.34 14.48 0.81
C ILE A 131 -10.32 13.52 0.16
N VAL A 132 -9.12 14.04 -0.08
CA VAL A 132 -7.97 13.28 -0.57
C VAL A 132 -6.97 13.13 0.58
N GLY A 133 -6.45 11.93 0.76
CA GLY A 133 -5.43 11.64 1.77
C GLY A 133 -4.14 12.42 1.52
N PRO A 134 -3.27 12.54 2.53
CA PRO A 134 -2.01 13.28 2.44
C PRO A 134 -0.94 12.63 1.53
N GLY A 135 -1.28 11.52 0.86
CA GLY A 135 -0.42 10.68 0.02
C GLY A 135 -0.05 9.37 0.70
N ARG A 136 0.35 8.36 -0.06
CA ARG A 136 0.82 7.08 0.49
C ARG A 136 2.20 6.72 -0.08
N GLY A 137 2.93 5.90 0.68
CA GLY A 137 4.17 5.32 0.22
C GLY A 137 5.29 6.34 0.23
N SER A 138 6.08 6.41 -0.83
CA SER A 138 7.20 7.35 -0.93
C SER A 138 6.82 8.71 -1.51
N ALA A 139 5.62 8.90 -2.05
CA ALA A 139 5.20 10.17 -2.68
C ALA A 139 5.35 11.39 -1.76
N GLY A 140 5.16 11.20 -0.44
CA GLY A 140 5.38 12.24 0.58
C GLY A 140 6.80 12.80 0.64
N GLY A 141 7.80 12.13 0.05
CA GLY A 141 9.17 12.60 -0.04
C GLY A 141 9.45 13.64 -1.13
N SER A 142 8.49 13.92 -2.01
CA SER A 142 8.67 14.89 -3.11
C SER A 142 8.12 16.27 -2.75
N LEU A 143 8.98 17.28 -2.84
CA LEU A 143 8.60 18.69 -2.75
C LEU A 143 7.72 19.10 -3.94
N VAL A 144 7.95 18.53 -5.13
CA VAL A 144 7.08 18.74 -6.29
C VAL A 144 5.66 18.22 -6.01
N ALA A 145 5.51 17.00 -5.47
CA ALA A 145 4.19 16.47 -5.11
C ALA A 145 3.50 17.34 -4.04
N TYR A 146 4.25 17.82 -3.05
CA TYR A 146 3.74 18.73 -2.03
C TYR A 146 3.28 20.06 -2.64
N ALA A 147 4.11 20.67 -3.49
CA ALA A 147 3.82 21.94 -4.16
C ALA A 147 2.54 21.88 -5.01
N LEU A 148 2.35 20.78 -5.73
CA LEU A 148 1.17 20.55 -6.59
C LEU A 148 -0.11 20.24 -5.81
N GLY A 149 -0.03 20.06 -4.50
CA GLY A 149 -1.19 19.66 -3.69
C GLY A 149 -1.54 18.18 -3.76
N ILE A 150 -0.68 17.36 -4.38
CA ILE A 150 -0.82 15.90 -4.44
C ILE A 150 -0.62 15.30 -3.04
N THR A 151 0.39 15.77 -2.31
CA THR A 151 0.62 15.42 -0.91
C THR A 151 0.43 16.63 0.00
N ASN A 152 0.14 16.39 1.27
CA ASN A 152 -0.06 17.44 2.28
C ASN A 152 0.96 17.39 3.43
N ILE A 153 2.08 16.72 3.23
CA ILE A 153 3.16 16.61 4.22
C ILE A 153 4.35 17.39 3.69
N ASP A 154 4.91 18.26 4.53
CA ASP A 154 6.11 19.03 4.18
C ASP A 154 7.37 18.14 4.23
N PRO A 155 7.98 17.81 3.08
CA PRO A 155 9.16 16.95 3.04
C PRO A 155 10.42 17.62 3.59
N ILE A 156 10.48 18.95 3.60
CA ILE A 156 11.62 19.70 4.16
C ILE A 156 11.56 19.68 5.68
N LYS A 157 10.38 19.91 6.26
CA LYS A 157 10.15 19.91 7.71
C LYS A 157 10.44 18.54 8.32
N TYR A 158 9.92 17.47 7.73
CA TYR A 158 10.07 16.10 8.24
C TYR A 158 11.28 15.35 7.64
N ASN A 159 12.15 16.06 6.91
CA ASN A 159 13.40 15.54 6.35
C ASN A 159 13.19 14.28 5.48
N LEU A 160 12.11 14.28 4.69
CA LEU A 160 11.71 13.18 3.81
C LEU A 160 12.56 13.19 2.51
N LEU A 161 12.94 12.01 2.06
CA LEU A 161 13.88 11.83 0.95
C LEU A 161 13.16 11.71 -0.39
N PHE A 162 13.58 12.51 -1.38
CA PHE A 162 13.04 12.45 -2.74
C PHE A 162 13.55 11.21 -3.48
N GLU A 163 14.81 10.84 -3.27
CA GLU A 163 15.48 9.71 -3.90
C GLU A 163 14.85 8.37 -3.50
N ARG A 164 14.12 8.37 -2.38
CA ARG A 164 13.30 7.23 -1.95
C ARG A 164 12.04 7.06 -2.80
N PHE A 165 11.55 8.13 -3.40
CA PHE A 165 10.41 8.18 -4.31
C PHE A 165 10.86 7.99 -5.76
N LEU A 166 11.78 8.84 -6.23
CA LEU A 166 12.29 8.80 -7.58
C LEU A 166 13.83 8.86 -7.56
N ASN A 167 14.47 7.78 -7.99
CA ASN A 167 15.92 7.68 -8.00
C ASN A 167 16.47 7.98 -9.41
N PRO A 168 17.37 8.97 -9.57
CA PRO A 168 17.94 9.29 -10.89
C PRO A 168 18.79 8.16 -11.50
N GLU A 169 19.38 7.27 -10.70
CA GLU A 169 20.18 6.14 -11.20
C GLU A 169 19.33 4.93 -11.62
N ARG A 170 18.01 4.97 -11.39
CA ARG A 170 17.06 3.93 -11.81
C ARG A 170 15.75 4.55 -12.28
N ILE A 171 15.56 4.59 -13.59
CA ILE A 171 14.28 4.96 -14.19
C ILE A 171 13.30 3.80 -13.95
N SER A 172 12.47 3.94 -12.94
CA SER A 172 11.31 3.06 -12.69
C SER A 172 10.10 3.94 -12.43
N PHE A 173 8.90 3.42 -12.68
CA PHE A 173 7.67 4.15 -12.44
C PHE A 173 7.60 4.67 -11.00
N PRO A 174 7.43 5.99 -10.79
CA PRO A 174 7.09 6.52 -9.50
C PRO A 174 5.66 6.10 -9.18
N ASP A 175 5.46 5.40 -8.07
CA ASP A 175 4.14 4.98 -7.62
C ASP A 175 3.57 6.08 -6.71
N ILE A 176 2.69 6.93 -7.26
CA ILE A 176 1.91 7.90 -6.48
C ILE A 176 0.59 7.25 -6.10
N ASP A 177 0.60 6.66 -4.92
CA ASP A 177 -0.55 6.08 -4.29
C ASP A 177 -1.38 7.16 -3.59
N LEU A 178 -2.69 7.21 -3.87
CA LEU A 178 -3.59 8.18 -3.27
C LEU A 178 -4.80 7.50 -2.62
N ASP A 179 -5.15 8.04 -1.46
CA ASP A 179 -6.31 7.62 -0.70
C ASP A 179 -7.46 8.61 -0.96
N PHE A 180 -8.64 8.10 -1.26
CA PHE A 180 -9.88 8.85 -1.44
C PHE A 180 -10.93 8.36 -0.44
N THR A 181 -12.03 9.10 -0.29
CA THR A 181 -13.19 8.57 0.42
C THR A 181 -13.71 7.32 -0.29
N ASP A 182 -14.03 6.28 0.47
CA ASP A 182 -14.48 4.99 -0.09
C ASP A 182 -15.80 5.12 -0.88
N ARG A 183 -16.65 6.07 -0.51
CA ARG A 183 -17.94 6.36 -1.15
C ARG A 183 -17.85 7.16 -2.44
N ARG A 184 -16.81 7.99 -2.62
CA ARG A 184 -16.71 8.93 -3.75
C ARG A 184 -15.48 8.70 -4.63
N ARG A 185 -14.73 7.61 -4.41
CA ARG A 185 -13.58 7.26 -5.28
C ARG A 185 -14.00 7.07 -6.74
N ASP A 186 -15.18 6.49 -6.96
CA ASP A 186 -15.66 6.19 -8.31
C ASP A 186 -15.98 7.47 -9.10
N GLU A 187 -16.33 8.58 -8.43
CA GLU A 187 -16.47 9.90 -9.07
C GLU A 187 -15.13 10.38 -9.66
N VAL A 188 -14.01 10.08 -9.00
CA VAL A 188 -12.66 10.43 -9.47
C VAL A 188 -12.27 9.55 -10.66
N ILE A 189 -12.57 8.25 -10.61
CA ILE A 189 -12.34 7.32 -11.74
C ILE A 189 -13.13 7.79 -12.97
N GLU A 190 -14.40 8.14 -12.77
CA GLU A 190 -15.27 8.62 -13.84
C GLU A 190 -14.76 9.96 -14.42
N TYR A 191 -14.30 10.90 -13.58
CA TYR A 191 -13.65 12.14 -14.06
C TYR A 191 -12.44 11.83 -14.94
N VAL A 192 -11.56 10.92 -14.49
CA VAL A 192 -10.37 10.52 -15.24
C VAL A 192 -10.76 9.88 -16.58
N ALA A 193 -11.76 8.98 -16.59
CA ALA A 193 -12.26 8.38 -17.82
C ALA A 193 -12.84 9.41 -18.79
N GLN A 194 -13.59 10.40 -18.30
CA GLN A 194 -14.12 11.49 -19.14
C GLN A 194 -13.01 12.41 -19.68
N LYS A 195 -12.01 12.71 -18.86
CA LYS A 195 -10.93 13.65 -19.17
C LYS A 195 -9.91 13.09 -20.15
N TYR A 196 -9.49 11.83 -19.95
CA TYR A 196 -8.42 11.19 -20.70
C TYR A 196 -8.94 10.23 -21.79
N GLY A 197 -10.26 10.01 -21.85
CA GLY A 197 -10.94 9.17 -22.82
C GLY A 197 -11.36 7.84 -22.20
N ARG A 198 -12.64 7.45 -22.37
CA ARG A 198 -13.19 6.23 -21.75
C ARG A 198 -12.45 4.95 -22.18
N ASN A 199 -11.98 4.89 -23.42
CA ASN A 199 -11.26 3.73 -23.95
C ASN A 199 -9.78 3.70 -23.49
N ASN A 200 -9.29 4.80 -22.93
CA ASN A 200 -7.89 4.95 -22.50
C ASN A 200 -7.73 4.69 -20.99
N VAL A 201 -8.84 4.44 -20.27
CA VAL A 201 -8.87 4.30 -18.82
C VAL A 201 -9.64 3.03 -18.46
N ALA A 202 -9.01 2.13 -17.70
CA ALA A 202 -9.65 0.92 -17.20
C ALA A 202 -9.20 0.63 -15.77
N GLN A 203 -10.05 -0.06 -15.01
CA GLN A 203 -9.62 -0.65 -13.75
C GLN A 203 -8.81 -1.93 -14.01
N ILE A 204 -7.97 -2.34 -13.07
CA ILE A 204 -7.16 -3.57 -13.20
C ILE A 204 -7.96 -4.76 -12.67
N ILE A 205 -7.90 -5.92 -13.32
CA ILE A 205 -8.46 -7.16 -12.77
C ILE A 205 -7.62 -7.74 -11.64
N THR A 206 -8.27 -8.47 -10.75
CA THR A 206 -7.64 -9.32 -9.76
C THR A 206 -8.26 -10.71 -9.79
N PHE A 207 -7.44 -11.72 -9.57
CA PHE A 207 -7.89 -13.11 -9.52
C PHE A 207 -7.88 -13.60 -8.08
N GLY A 208 -9.06 -13.93 -7.55
CA GLY A 208 -9.16 -14.61 -6.27
C GLY A 208 -8.68 -16.05 -6.43
N THR A 209 -7.63 -16.45 -5.71
CA THR A 209 -7.11 -17.82 -5.74
C THR A 209 -7.66 -18.66 -4.59
N MET A 210 -7.64 -19.98 -4.75
CA MET A 210 -8.02 -20.92 -3.68
C MET A 210 -6.91 -21.01 -2.63
N ALA A 211 -6.99 -20.17 -1.60
CA ALA A 211 -6.11 -20.27 -0.43
C ALA A 211 -6.35 -21.58 0.35
N ALA A 212 -5.33 -22.09 1.06
CA ALA A 212 -5.36 -23.38 1.79
C ALA A 212 -6.68 -23.69 2.51
N ARG A 213 -7.17 -22.76 3.36
CA ARG A 213 -8.42 -22.93 4.10
C ARG A 213 -9.66 -22.99 3.20
N ALA A 214 -9.70 -22.16 2.16
CA ALA A 214 -10.81 -22.15 1.20
C ALA A 214 -10.79 -23.43 0.35
N ALA A 215 -9.62 -23.87 -0.10
CA ALA A 215 -9.43 -25.12 -0.83
C ALA A 215 -9.99 -26.32 -0.05
N ILE A 216 -9.67 -26.44 1.25
CA ILE A 216 -10.21 -27.50 2.11
C ILE A 216 -11.74 -27.44 2.18
N ARG A 217 -12.33 -26.27 2.41
CA ARG A 217 -13.79 -26.14 2.52
C ARG A 217 -14.51 -26.45 1.20
N ASP A 218 -13.98 -25.98 0.07
CA ASP A 218 -14.60 -26.20 -1.24
C ASP A 218 -14.46 -27.64 -1.73
N VAL A 219 -13.29 -28.26 -1.53
CA VAL A 219 -13.08 -29.68 -1.84
C VAL A 219 -13.95 -30.54 -0.94
N GLY A 220 -14.02 -30.22 0.35
CA GLY A 220 -14.87 -30.93 1.30
C GLY A 220 -16.34 -30.91 0.89
N ARG A 221 -16.85 -29.74 0.49
CA ARG A 221 -18.20 -29.60 -0.08
C ARG A 221 -18.36 -30.47 -1.34
N ALA A 222 -17.39 -30.44 -2.26
CA ALA A 222 -17.44 -31.25 -3.49
C ALA A 222 -17.30 -32.77 -3.26
N LEU A 223 -16.74 -33.18 -2.12
CA LEU A 223 -16.67 -34.58 -1.69
C LEU A 223 -17.90 -35.00 -0.85
N GLY A 224 -18.85 -34.10 -0.61
CA GLY A 224 -20.05 -34.38 0.20
C GLY A 224 -19.78 -34.45 1.71
N TYR A 225 -18.68 -33.87 2.20
CA TYR A 225 -18.36 -33.84 3.63
C TYR A 225 -19.11 -32.71 4.35
N SER A 226 -19.36 -32.88 5.65
CA SER A 226 -20.09 -31.89 6.44
C SER A 226 -19.26 -30.61 6.61
N TYR A 227 -19.95 -29.45 6.61
CA TYR A 227 -19.30 -28.15 6.78
C TYR A 227 -18.48 -28.07 8.08
N SER A 228 -19.02 -28.60 9.18
CA SER A 228 -18.36 -28.58 10.49
C SER A 228 -17.03 -29.33 10.47
N TYR A 229 -16.99 -30.50 9.84
CA TYR A 229 -15.77 -31.30 9.70
C TYR A 229 -14.72 -30.56 8.86
N CYS A 230 -15.13 -29.98 7.72
CA CYS A 230 -14.22 -29.21 6.87
C CYS A 230 -13.72 -27.93 7.56
N ASP A 231 -14.56 -27.25 8.33
CA ASP A 231 -14.19 -26.03 9.05
C ASP A 231 -13.22 -26.33 10.20
N GLN A 232 -13.37 -27.47 10.89
CA GLN A 232 -12.43 -27.92 11.90
C GLN A 232 -11.03 -28.13 11.31
N ILE A 233 -10.92 -28.86 10.19
CA ILE A 233 -9.65 -29.08 9.50
C ILE A 233 -9.08 -27.75 8.97
N ALA A 234 -9.93 -26.88 8.43
CA ALA A 234 -9.48 -25.57 7.93
C ALA A 234 -8.95 -24.65 9.04
N LYS A 235 -9.52 -24.71 10.26
CA LYS A 235 -9.07 -23.91 11.42
C LYS A 235 -7.70 -24.32 11.94
N MET A 236 -7.31 -25.59 11.77
CA MET A 236 -5.97 -26.08 12.12
C MET A 236 -4.85 -25.44 11.28
N ILE A 237 -5.18 -24.91 10.10
CA ILE A 237 -4.22 -24.28 9.18
C ILE A 237 -3.91 -22.85 9.66
N PRO A 238 -2.69 -22.51 10.07
CA PRO A 238 -2.34 -21.14 10.45
C PRO A 238 -2.51 -20.17 9.27
N PHE A 239 -2.89 -18.92 9.54
CA PHE A 239 -3.02 -17.91 8.49
C PHE A 239 -1.69 -17.71 7.75
N GLY A 240 -1.74 -17.75 6.42
CA GLY A 240 -0.59 -17.51 5.55
C GLY A 240 0.29 -18.74 5.26
N LEU A 241 -0.02 -19.93 5.80
CA LEU A 241 0.66 -21.16 5.43
C LEU A 241 -0.06 -21.90 4.31
N SER A 242 0.71 -22.50 3.40
CA SER A 242 0.20 -23.47 2.42
C SER A 242 -0.16 -24.80 3.08
N LEU A 243 -0.92 -25.65 2.38
CA LEU A 243 -1.22 -27.00 2.88
C LEU A 243 0.05 -27.84 3.10
N GLU A 244 1.04 -27.71 2.21
CA GLU A 244 2.30 -28.42 2.35
C GLU A 244 3.12 -27.94 3.57
N GLN A 245 3.20 -26.63 3.77
CA GLN A 245 3.87 -26.08 4.96
C GLN A 245 3.13 -26.45 6.24
N THR A 246 1.80 -26.49 6.21
CA THR A 246 0.98 -26.87 7.36
C THR A 246 1.23 -28.34 7.73
N LEU A 247 1.29 -29.25 6.76
CA LEU A 247 1.67 -30.65 7.00
C LEU A 247 3.08 -30.77 7.63
N LYS A 248 4.01 -29.87 7.31
CA LYS A 248 5.38 -29.86 7.87
C LYS A 248 5.49 -29.21 9.25
N ASN A 249 4.63 -28.25 9.56
CA ASN A 249 4.81 -27.39 10.75
C ASN A 249 3.76 -27.58 11.83
N VAL A 250 2.61 -28.20 11.53
CA VAL A 250 1.49 -28.37 12.47
C VAL A 250 1.28 -29.85 12.74
N SER A 251 1.63 -30.31 13.94
CA SER A 251 1.54 -31.71 14.35
C SER A 251 0.10 -32.23 14.28
N GLU A 252 -0.86 -31.50 14.84
CA GLU A 252 -2.28 -31.87 14.84
C GLU A 252 -2.84 -32.08 13.43
N PHE A 253 -2.50 -31.19 12.49
CA PHE A 253 -2.92 -31.29 11.09
C PHE A 253 -2.30 -32.53 10.41
N ARG A 254 -1.02 -32.81 10.69
CA ARG A 254 -0.34 -34.01 10.19
C ARG A 254 -0.93 -35.29 10.76
N GLU A 255 -1.23 -35.32 12.06
CA GLU A 255 -1.84 -36.48 12.69
C GLU A 255 -3.22 -36.78 12.12
N THR A 256 -4.03 -35.75 11.90
CA THR A 256 -5.34 -35.87 11.24
C THR A 256 -5.19 -36.45 9.83
N TYR A 257 -4.21 -35.95 9.06
CA TYR A 257 -3.90 -36.47 7.73
C TYR A 257 -3.45 -37.96 7.72
N LEU A 258 -2.74 -38.42 8.76
CA LEU A 258 -2.25 -39.81 8.83
C LEU A 258 -3.27 -40.80 9.38
N LYS A 259 -4.16 -40.36 10.29
CA LYS A 259 -5.10 -41.22 11.02
C LYS A 259 -6.47 -41.31 10.36
N ASP A 260 -6.90 -40.27 9.64
CA ASP A 260 -8.23 -40.19 9.03
C ASP A 260 -8.13 -40.24 7.50
N GLU A 261 -8.65 -41.33 6.90
CA GLU A 261 -8.67 -41.50 5.45
C GLU A 261 -9.50 -40.43 4.72
N LYS A 262 -10.58 -39.93 5.32
CA LYS A 262 -11.38 -38.84 4.75
C LYS A 262 -10.55 -37.57 4.70
N ALA A 263 -9.81 -37.27 5.77
CA ALA A 263 -8.91 -36.11 5.84
C ALA A 263 -7.77 -36.23 4.83
N LYS A 264 -7.16 -37.42 4.70
CA LYS A 264 -6.11 -37.69 3.70
C LYS A 264 -6.59 -37.38 2.29
N LYS A 265 -7.72 -37.95 1.87
CA LYS A 265 -8.32 -37.71 0.54
C LYS A 265 -8.65 -36.24 0.33
N LEU A 266 -9.23 -35.58 1.34
CA LEU A 266 -9.55 -34.15 1.30
C LEU A 266 -8.32 -33.29 1.06
N ILE A 267 -7.26 -33.52 1.84
CA ILE A 267 -6.03 -32.72 1.81
C ILE A 267 -5.27 -32.98 0.50
N ASP A 268 -5.19 -34.22 0.02
CA ASP A 268 -4.49 -34.54 -1.22
C ASP A 268 -5.13 -33.88 -2.45
N VAL A 269 -6.46 -33.87 -2.51
CA VAL A 269 -7.19 -33.17 -3.58
C VAL A 269 -7.06 -31.66 -3.41
N ALA A 270 -7.19 -31.13 -2.18
CA ALA A 270 -7.04 -29.71 -1.92
C ALA A 270 -5.65 -29.18 -2.27
N LYS A 271 -4.59 -29.96 -2.07
CA LYS A 271 -3.22 -29.60 -2.48
C LYS A 271 -3.08 -29.39 -3.99
N LYS A 272 -3.84 -30.13 -4.81
CA LYS A 272 -3.83 -29.97 -6.28
C LYS A 272 -4.58 -28.72 -6.74
N LEU A 273 -5.51 -28.22 -5.92
CA LEU A 273 -6.35 -27.06 -6.25
C LEU A 273 -5.91 -25.77 -5.53
N GLU A 274 -5.03 -25.89 -4.53
CA GLU A 274 -4.44 -24.75 -3.84
C GLU A 274 -3.70 -23.86 -4.85
N GLY A 275 -4.03 -22.56 -4.84
CA GLY A 275 -3.46 -21.57 -5.75
C GLY A 275 -4.15 -21.44 -7.11
N CYS A 276 -5.06 -22.34 -7.48
CA CYS A 276 -5.86 -22.17 -8.70
C CYS A 276 -6.73 -20.91 -8.63
N ALA A 277 -6.89 -20.23 -9.77
CA ALA A 277 -7.80 -19.10 -9.91
C ALA A 277 -9.26 -19.57 -9.74
N ARG A 278 -10.02 -18.86 -8.91
CA ARG A 278 -11.40 -19.20 -8.55
C ARG A 278 -12.41 -18.27 -9.23
N HIS A 279 -12.13 -16.97 -9.24
CA HIS A 279 -13.00 -15.98 -9.84
C HIS A 279 -12.20 -14.74 -10.23
N ALA A 280 -12.69 -14.04 -11.24
CA ALA A 280 -12.26 -12.70 -11.59
C ALA A 280 -13.03 -11.67 -10.74
N SER A 281 -12.31 -10.66 -10.26
CA SER A 281 -12.85 -9.50 -9.55
C SER A 281 -12.13 -8.25 -10.04
N THR A 282 -12.70 -7.07 -9.78
CA THR A 282 -12.00 -5.81 -10.02
C THR A 282 -11.02 -5.53 -8.88
N HIS A 283 -9.80 -5.11 -9.21
CA HIS A 283 -8.82 -4.68 -8.22
C HIS A 283 -9.38 -3.48 -7.47
N ALA A 284 -9.31 -3.49 -6.13
CA ALA A 284 -9.95 -2.48 -5.30
C ALA A 284 -9.43 -1.04 -5.54
N CYS A 285 -8.24 -0.89 -6.11
CA CYS A 285 -7.57 0.40 -6.26
C CYS A 285 -7.01 0.67 -7.67
N GLY A 286 -6.81 -0.36 -8.48
CA GLY A 286 -5.88 -0.25 -9.60
C GLY A 286 -6.57 0.36 -10.80
N VAL A 287 -6.07 1.48 -11.30
CA VAL A 287 -6.53 2.15 -12.52
C VAL A 287 -5.34 2.30 -13.47
N VAL A 288 -5.56 2.03 -14.75
CA VAL A 288 -4.58 2.25 -15.81
C VAL A 288 -5.03 3.43 -16.65
N ILE A 289 -4.09 4.29 -17.02
CA ILE A 289 -4.31 5.40 -17.94
C ILE A 289 -3.29 5.30 -19.06
N SER A 290 -3.79 5.29 -20.29
CA SER A 290 -3.00 5.26 -21.52
C SER A 290 -3.21 6.55 -22.34
N ASP A 291 -2.29 6.84 -23.25
CA ASP A 291 -2.46 7.87 -24.28
C ASP A 291 -3.23 7.37 -25.52
N THR A 292 -3.27 6.04 -25.70
CA THR A 292 -3.91 5.29 -26.77
C THR A 292 -4.99 4.35 -26.22
N PRO A 293 -5.97 3.91 -27.05
CA PRO A 293 -7.00 2.98 -26.62
C PRO A 293 -6.41 1.70 -25.99
N LEU A 294 -6.91 1.30 -24.83
CA LEU A 294 -6.35 0.19 -24.06
C LEU A 294 -6.54 -1.17 -24.74
N ASP A 295 -7.57 -1.32 -25.57
CA ASP A 295 -7.87 -2.51 -26.36
C ASP A 295 -6.84 -2.77 -27.47
N GLU A 296 -6.07 -1.77 -27.87
CA GLU A 296 -4.89 -1.95 -28.75
C GLU A 296 -3.67 -2.53 -28.00
N ILE A 297 -3.68 -2.48 -26.66
CA ILE A 297 -2.53 -2.85 -25.81
C ILE A 297 -2.81 -4.13 -25.00
N CYS A 298 -4.01 -4.27 -24.46
CA CYS A 298 -4.42 -5.40 -23.65
C CYS A 298 -5.91 -5.70 -23.78
N PRO A 299 -6.31 -6.97 -23.68
CA PRO A 299 -7.72 -7.34 -23.69
C PRO A 299 -8.45 -6.74 -22.48
N LEU A 300 -9.70 -6.35 -22.71
CA LEU A 300 -10.60 -5.75 -21.74
C LEU A 300 -11.81 -6.65 -21.50
N GLN A 301 -12.50 -6.48 -20.38
CA GLN A 301 -13.78 -7.14 -20.09
C GLN A 301 -14.64 -6.27 -19.18
N HIS A 302 -15.94 -6.56 -19.12
CA HIS A 302 -16.81 -6.03 -18.08
C HIS A 302 -16.65 -6.87 -16.80
N PRO A 303 -16.59 -6.23 -15.61
CA PRO A 303 -16.58 -6.98 -14.36
C PRO A 303 -17.93 -7.65 -14.11
N THR A 304 -17.89 -8.82 -13.47
CA THR A 304 -19.04 -9.72 -13.25
C THR A 304 -20.23 -9.08 -12.52
N GLN A 305 -20.01 -7.98 -11.80
CA GLN A 305 -21.03 -7.30 -10.98
C GLN A 305 -21.52 -5.98 -11.59
N ASN A 306 -20.89 -5.47 -12.65
CA ASN A 306 -21.23 -4.17 -13.21
C ASN A 306 -20.83 -4.07 -14.69
N ASP A 307 -21.80 -3.77 -15.56
CA ASP A 307 -21.57 -3.61 -16.99
C ASP A 307 -21.08 -2.19 -17.36
N SER A 308 -21.17 -1.21 -16.46
CA SER A 308 -20.83 0.18 -16.76
C SER A 308 -19.31 0.46 -16.69
N SER A 309 -18.54 -0.41 -16.03
CA SER A 309 -17.10 -0.25 -15.88
C SER A 309 -16.34 -1.23 -16.78
N ILE A 310 -15.11 -0.88 -17.10
CA ILE A 310 -14.20 -1.71 -17.90
C ILE A 310 -13.02 -2.10 -17.02
N VAL A 311 -12.64 -3.38 -17.08
CA VAL A 311 -11.44 -3.90 -16.43
C VAL A 311 -10.50 -4.52 -17.46
N THR A 312 -9.19 -4.41 -17.23
CA THR A 312 -8.19 -5.16 -18.00
C THR A 312 -8.35 -6.66 -17.75
N GLN A 313 -7.98 -7.54 -18.68
CA GLN A 313 -7.91 -8.99 -18.38
C GLN A 313 -6.55 -9.42 -17.82
N TYR A 314 -5.55 -8.54 -17.90
CA TYR A 314 -4.25 -8.74 -17.29
C TYR A 314 -4.21 -8.15 -15.88
N GLU A 315 -3.70 -8.95 -14.95
CA GLU A 315 -3.50 -8.52 -13.56
C GLU A 315 -2.34 -7.54 -13.44
N MET A 316 -2.24 -6.92 -12.26
CA MET A 316 -1.32 -5.82 -11.96
C MET A 316 0.13 -6.03 -12.43
N SER A 317 0.70 -7.23 -12.24
CA SER A 317 2.07 -7.55 -12.67
C SER A 317 2.24 -7.57 -14.19
N SER A 318 1.26 -8.12 -14.89
CA SER A 318 1.25 -8.19 -16.35
C SER A 318 1.07 -6.80 -16.98
N ILE A 319 0.21 -5.96 -16.40
CA ILE A 319 0.06 -4.55 -16.79
C ILE A 319 1.38 -3.77 -16.62
N GLU A 320 2.07 -3.94 -15.49
CA GLU A 320 3.37 -3.30 -15.26
C GLU A 320 4.42 -3.78 -16.28
N SER A 321 4.39 -5.07 -16.62
CA SER A 321 5.31 -5.67 -17.60
C SER A 321 5.03 -5.22 -19.04
N LEU A 322 3.78 -4.85 -19.38
CA LEU A 322 3.41 -4.17 -20.62
C LEU A 322 3.85 -2.70 -20.65
N GLY A 323 4.41 -2.20 -19.55
CA GLY A 323 4.87 -0.82 -19.40
C GLY A 323 3.75 0.20 -19.28
N LEU A 324 2.53 -0.24 -18.99
CA LEU A 324 1.40 0.65 -18.73
C LEU A 324 1.53 1.26 -17.34
N LEU A 325 1.22 2.55 -17.25
CA LEU A 325 1.23 3.25 -15.99
C LEU A 325 -0.02 2.91 -15.18
N LYS A 326 0.20 2.38 -13.97
CA LYS A 326 -0.83 2.19 -12.96
C LYS A 326 -0.94 3.38 -12.02
N MET A 327 -2.14 3.60 -11.50
CA MET A 327 -2.42 4.48 -10.37
C MET A 327 -3.32 3.74 -9.39
N ASP A 328 -3.00 3.85 -8.10
CA ASP A 328 -3.80 3.24 -7.04
C ASP A 328 -4.74 4.29 -6.43
N PHE A 329 -6.04 4.16 -6.69
CA PHE A 329 -7.11 4.95 -6.07
C PHE A 329 -7.74 4.13 -4.95
N LEU A 330 -7.17 4.22 -3.74
CA LEU A 330 -7.63 3.44 -2.61
C LEU A 330 -8.80 4.13 -1.90
N GLY A 331 -9.89 3.41 -1.68
CA GLY A 331 -10.98 3.87 -0.80
C GLY A 331 -10.60 3.70 0.67
N LEU A 332 -10.45 4.80 1.41
CA LEU A 332 -10.13 4.78 2.83
C LEU A 332 -11.32 5.31 3.66
N LYS A 333 -11.96 4.41 4.39
CA LYS A 333 -13.10 4.68 5.30
C LYS A 333 -12.87 5.85 6.27
N ASN A 334 -11.63 6.06 6.72
CA ASN A 334 -11.30 7.18 7.62
C ASN A 334 -11.39 8.55 6.94
N LEU A 335 -11.12 8.65 5.63
CA LEU A 335 -11.34 9.89 4.90
C LEU A 335 -12.83 10.18 4.76
N THR A 336 -13.65 9.14 4.58
CA THR A 336 -15.11 9.26 4.60
C THR A 336 -15.61 9.73 5.96
N ILE A 337 -15.06 9.21 7.07
CA ILE A 337 -15.38 9.68 8.42
C ILE A 337 -15.02 11.16 8.59
N ILE A 338 -13.86 11.59 8.08
CA ILE A 338 -13.46 13.00 8.08
C ILE A 338 -14.47 13.84 7.27
N GLU A 339 -14.80 13.43 6.04
CA GLU A 339 -15.73 14.12 5.15
C GLU A 339 -17.14 14.26 5.77
N ASP A 340 -17.69 13.17 6.31
CA ASP A 340 -18.99 13.16 6.98
C ASP A 340 -18.96 14.05 8.24
N THR A 341 -17.85 14.03 9.00
CA THR A 341 -17.69 14.88 10.19
C THR A 341 -17.69 16.36 9.81
N LEU A 342 -16.90 16.76 8.81
CA LEU A 342 -16.85 18.14 8.33
C LEU A 342 -18.20 18.62 7.81
N SER A 343 -18.91 17.75 7.08
CA SER A 343 -20.26 18.03 6.58
C SER A 343 -21.25 18.27 7.72
N ARG A 344 -21.20 17.46 8.78
CA ARG A 344 -22.04 17.62 9.97
C ARG A 344 -21.69 18.89 10.74
N VAL A 345 -20.40 19.19 10.92
CA VAL A 345 -19.94 20.43 11.58
C VAL A 345 -20.46 21.66 10.83
N TYR A 346 -20.47 21.62 9.49
CA TYR A 346 -21.03 22.69 8.69
C TYR A 346 -22.55 22.80 8.86
N VAL A 347 -23.31 21.70 8.78
CA VAL A 347 -24.77 21.73 8.88
C VAL A 347 -25.25 22.11 10.28
N VAL A 348 -24.63 21.56 11.32
CA VAL A 348 -25.07 21.71 12.72
C VAL A 348 -24.54 23.00 13.34
N GLN A 349 -23.30 23.38 13.04
CA GLN A 349 -22.64 24.53 13.69
C GLN A 349 -22.39 25.72 12.76
N ASN A 350 -22.70 25.60 11.45
CA ASN A 350 -22.35 26.59 10.42
C ASN A 350 -20.86 26.98 10.41
N LYS A 351 -19.97 26.03 10.78
CA LYS A 351 -18.52 26.23 10.79
C LYS A 351 -17.88 25.53 9.61
N LYS A 352 -17.04 26.27 8.87
CA LYS A 352 -16.21 25.72 7.79
C LYS A 352 -14.82 25.41 8.33
N VAL A 353 -14.51 24.12 8.47
CA VAL A 353 -13.20 23.65 8.90
C VAL A 353 -12.42 23.18 7.68
N ASN A 354 -11.24 23.75 7.46
CA ASN A 354 -10.32 23.26 6.44
C ASN A 354 -9.34 22.26 7.08
N ILE A 355 -9.60 20.97 6.87
CA ILE A 355 -8.83 19.88 7.49
C ILE A 355 -7.37 19.81 7.02
N GLU A 356 -7.04 20.39 5.87
CA GLU A 356 -5.67 20.42 5.35
C GLU A 356 -4.79 21.45 6.06
N ASN A 357 -5.41 22.46 6.69
CA ASN A 357 -4.72 23.61 7.29
C ASN A 357 -4.96 23.72 8.80
N ILE A 358 -5.25 22.60 9.47
CA ILE A 358 -5.36 22.57 10.94
C ILE A 358 -3.98 22.80 11.60
N PRO A 359 -3.91 23.48 12.76
CA PRO A 359 -2.65 23.61 13.51
C PRO A 359 -2.13 22.23 13.90
N LEU A 360 -0.81 22.01 13.81
CA LEU A 360 -0.17 20.71 14.10
C LEU A 360 0.37 20.62 15.54
N ASP A 361 0.14 21.66 16.34
CA ASP A 361 0.57 21.87 17.72
C ASP A 361 -0.63 22.08 18.66
N ASP A 362 -1.85 21.72 18.23
CA ASP A 362 -3.06 21.91 19.03
C ASP A 362 -3.05 21.12 20.35
N GLU A 363 -3.10 21.86 21.46
CA GLU A 363 -3.04 21.28 22.81
C GLU A 363 -4.19 20.33 23.12
N LYS A 364 -5.42 20.63 22.67
CA LYS A 364 -6.59 19.79 22.98
C LYS A 364 -6.45 18.41 22.34
N THR A 365 -5.96 18.38 21.11
CA THR A 365 -5.68 17.16 20.35
C THR A 365 -4.63 16.31 21.06
N PHE A 366 -3.50 16.90 21.45
CA PHE A 366 -2.47 16.14 22.18
C PHE A 366 -2.93 15.72 23.57
N LYS A 367 -3.67 16.54 24.32
CA LYS A 367 -4.24 16.14 25.63
C LYS A 367 -5.14 14.91 25.51
N LEU A 368 -5.97 14.83 24.47
CA LEU A 368 -6.80 13.65 24.18
C LEU A 368 -5.92 12.40 23.96
N LEU A 369 -4.87 12.52 23.14
CA LEU A 369 -3.93 11.42 22.86
C LEU A 369 -3.12 11.00 24.09
N GLN A 370 -2.65 11.96 24.90
CA GLN A 370 -1.94 11.73 26.16
C GLN A 370 -2.79 11.00 27.19
N LYS A 371 -4.11 11.22 27.20
CA LYS A 371 -5.06 10.45 28.02
C LYS A 371 -5.38 9.07 27.43
N GLY A 372 -4.88 8.74 26.24
CA GLY A 372 -5.19 7.51 25.52
C GLY A 372 -6.65 7.42 25.10
N GLU A 373 -7.35 8.53 24.92
CA GLU A 373 -8.76 8.61 24.51
C GLU A 373 -8.92 8.45 22.98
N ALA A 374 -8.13 7.54 22.38
CA ALA A 374 -7.97 7.41 20.93
C ALA A 374 -8.95 6.42 20.26
N VAL A 375 -10.06 6.06 20.90
CA VAL A 375 -11.10 5.23 20.25
C VAL A 375 -11.64 5.95 19.01
N GLY A 376 -11.64 5.27 17.86
CA GLY A 376 -12.04 5.85 16.57
C GLY A 376 -10.98 6.74 15.91
N VAL A 377 -9.83 6.96 16.54
CA VAL A 377 -8.70 7.68 15.94
C VAL A 377 -7.89 6.72 15.07
N PHE A 378 -7.67 7.10 13.82
CA PHE A 378 -7.00 6.26 12.82
C PHE A 378 -5.63 5.79 13.31
N GLN A 379 -5.31 4.50 13.13
CA GLN A 379 -4.08 3.80 13.58
C GLN A 379 -3.83 3.78 15.11
N LEU A 380 -4.48 4.64 15.89
CA LEU A 380 -4.16 4.88 17.29
C LEU A 380 -5.12 4.21 18.30
N GLU A 381 -6.14 3.52 17.81
CA GLU A 381 -7.25 3.03 18.63
C GLU A 381 -6.95 1.79 19.50
N SER A 382 -6.08 0.88 19.05
CA SER A 382 -5.92 -0.42 19.73
C SER A 382 -5.53 -0.26 21.21
N GLU A 383 -5.96 -1.19 22.07
CA GLU A 383 -5.71 -1.08 23.51
C GLU A 383 -4.22 -0.92 23.86
N GLY A 384 -3.36 -1.73 23.24
CA GLY A 384 -1.91 -1.63 23.45
C GLY A 384 -1.34 -0.30 22.96
N MET A 385 -1.84 0.24 21.85
CA MET A 385 -1.42 1.56 21.35
C MET A 385 -1.84 2.67 22.31
N ARG A 386 -3.09 2.68 22.77
CA ARG A 386 -3.59 3.64 23.77
C ARG A 386 -2.79 3.60 25.07
N ARG A 387 -2.35 2.42 25.51
CA ARG A 387 -1.47 2.27 26.67
C ARG A 387 -0.10 2.90 26.43
N TYR A 388 0.49 2.74 25.24
CA TYR A 388 1.76 3.40 24.91
C TYR A 388 1.60 4.91 24.77
N LEU A 389 0.53 5.42 24.18
CA LEU A 389 0.26 6.86 24.10
C LEU A 389 0.20 7.51 25.49
N LYS A 390 -0.43 6.85 26.48
CA LYS A 390 -0.43 7.31 27.88
C LYS A 390 0.95 7.41 28.51
N LYS A 391 1.87 6.54 28.12
CA LYS A 391 3.25 6.50 28.63
C LYS A 391 4.16 7.48 27.90
N LEU A 392 4.02 7.56 26.58
CA LEU A 392 4.76 8.47 25.69
C LEU A 392 4.39 9.92 25.95
N LYS A 393 3.11 10.19 26.20
CA LYS A 393 2.53 11.53 26.30
C LYS A 393 2.94 12.42 25.11
N PRO A 394 2.51 12.08 23.88
CA PRO A 394 2.95 12.77 22.68
C PRO A 394 2.66 14.27 22.76
N THR A 395 3.60 15.09 22.28
CA THR A 395 3.50 16.56 22.27
C THR A 395 3.64 17.17 20.87
N GLU A 396 4.11 16.38 19.91
CA GLU A 396 4.33 16.85 18.55
C GLU A 396 4.03 15.77 17.51
N MET A 397 4.01 16.16 16.24
CA MET A 397 3.75 15.23 15.14
C MET A 397 4.79 14.11 15.04
N GLU A 398 6.07 14.37 15.31
CA GLU A 398 7.13 13.36 15.23
C GLU A 398 6.86 12.15 16.14
N ASP A 399 6.29 12.36 17.32
CA ASP A 399 5.86 11.28 18.22
C ASP A 399 4.83 10.36 17.54
N LEU A 400 3.87 10.94 16.81
CA LEU A 400 2.84 10.17 16.12
C LEU A 400 3.42 9.41 14.92
N ILE A 401 4.34 10.03 14.17
CA ILE A 401 5.06 9.39 13.06
C ILE A 401 5.83 8.18 13.58
N ALA A 402 6.54 8.33 14.69
CA ALA A 402 7.31 7.25 15.31
C ALA A 402 6.39 6.14 15.84
N MET A 403 5.28 6.47 16.50
CA MET A 403 4.35 5.45 17.01
C MET A 403 3.70 4.64 15.91
N VAL A 404 3.29 5.27 14.80
CA VAL A 404 2.76 4.57 13.62
C VAL A 404 3.80 3.61 13.03
N ALA A 405 5.09 3.97 13.05
CA ALA A 405 6.16 3.12 12.58
C ALA A 405 6.52 1.97 13.55
N LEU A 406 6.58 2.26 14.86
CA LEU A 406 7.07 1.35 15.89
C LEU A 406 6.04 0.31 16.36
N TYR A 407 4.75 0.64 16.36
CA TYR A 407 3.69 -0.25 16.87
C TYR A 407 3.31 -1.33 15.86
N ARG A 408 4.28 -2.20 15.57
CA ARG A 408 4.16 -3.34 14.65
C ARG A 408 4.89 -4.57 15.21
N PRO A 409 4.53 -5.80 14.80
CA PRO A 409 5.29 -6.99 15.17
C PRO A 409 6.77 -6.87 14.77
N GLY A 410 7.68 -6.99 15.74
CA GLY A 410 9.12 -6.76 15.56
C GLY A 410 9.62 -5.51 16.30
N PRO A 411 9.37 -4.28 15.79
CA PRO A 411 9.88 -3.05 16.39
C PRO A 411 9.17 -2.65 17.69
N MET A 412 8.05 -3.29 18.07
CA MET A 412 7.34 -3.03 19.34
C MET A 412 8.24 -3.12 20.58
N GLY A 413 9.28 -3.95 20.55
CA GLY A 413 10.26 -4.06 21.65
C GLY A 413 11.09 -2.78 21.86
N LEU A 414 11.16 -1.88 20.87
CA LEU A 414 11.88 -0.62 20.93
C LEU A 414 11.04 0.53 21.52
N ILE A 415 9.72 0.37 21.61
CA ILE A 415 8.82 1.43 22.12
C ILE A 415 9.17 1.84 23.56
N PRO A 416 9.45 0.93 24.51
CA PRO A 416 9.85 1.34 25.86
C PRO A 416 11.13 2.17 25.87
N GLU A 417 12.10 1.85 25.01
CA GLU A 417 13.34 2.61 24.89
C GLU A 417 13.09 3.99 24.29
N TYR A 418 12.25 4.08 23.26
CA TYR A 418 11.83 5.35 22.66
C TYR A 418 11.17 6.24 23.72
N ILE A 419 10.19 5.72 24.46
CA ILE A 419 9.49 6.46 25.52
C ILE A 419 10.44 6.95 26.61
N ALA A 420 11.35 6.09 27.09
CA ALA A 420 12.33 6.46 28.11
C ALA A 420 13.26 7.58 27.63
N ALA A 421 13.61 7.59 26.34
CA ALA A 421 14.42 8.63 25.75
C ALA A 421 13.64 9.95 25.58
N THR A 422 12.39 9.89 25.09
CA THR A 422 11.47 11.05 24.99
C THR A 422 11.23 11.71 26.35
N ASN A 423 10.98 10.91 27.39
CA ASN A 423 10.75 11.39 28.76
C ASN A 423 12.03 11.84 29.49
N LYS A 424 13.19 11.82 28.81
CA LYS A 424 14.52 12.15 29.37
C LYS A 424 14.95 11.26 30.55
N GLU A 425 14.34 10.08 30.68
CA GLU A 425 14.73 9.05 31.66
C GLU A 425 16.02 8.34 31.24
N LYS A 426 16.32 8.34 29.93
CA LYS A 426 17.54 7.79 29.34
C LYS A 426 18.33 8.86 28.59
N LYS A 427 19.64 8.97 28.87
CA LYS A 427 20.54 9.85 28.12
C LYS A 427 20.78 9.29 26.72
N VAL A 428 20.40 10.05 25.69
CA VAL A 428 20.68 9.70 24.29
C VAL A 428 22.18 9.81 24.03
N GLN A 429 22.80 8.73 23.54
CA GLN A 429 24.20 8.68 23.17
C GLN A 429 24.34 8.21 21.73
N TYR A 430 25.12 8.94 20.94
CA TYR A 430 25.39 8.60 19.55
C TYR A 430 26.76 7.94 19.42
N LEU A 431 26.86 6.88 18.62
CA LEU A 431 28.13 6.19 18.37
C LEU A 431 29.12 7.04 17.56
N HIS A 432 28.63 8.06 16.87
CA HIS A 432 29.42 8.94 16.02
C HIS A 432 28.69 10.30 15.88
N PRO A 433 29.40 11.45 15.84
CA PRO A 433 28.78 12.78 15.75
C PRO A 433 27.83 12.94 14.55
N LYS A 434 28.19 12.39 13.38
CA LYS A 434 27.33 12.39 12.18
C LYS A 434 25.98 11.69 12.35
N LEU A 435 25.79 10.85 13.38
CA LEU A 435 24.51 10.18 13.60
C LEU A 435 23.48 11.09 14.27
N GLN A 436 23.92 12.11 15.00
CA GLN A 436 23.02 13.03 15.69
C GLN A 436 21.98 13.66 14.77
N PRO A 437 22.35 14.35 13.65
CA PRO A 437 21.35 14.95 12.76
C PRO A 437 20.44 13.94 12.04
N ILE A 438 20.79 12.65 12.03
CA ILE A 438 19.99 11.60 11.39
C ILE A 438 18.99 10.98 12.38
N LEU A 439 19.40 10.83 13.64
CA LEU A 439 18.68 10.07 14.66
C LEU A 439 18.09 10.93 15.77
N GLU A 440 18.30 12.26 15.76
CA GLU A 440 17.78 13.16 16.79
C GLU A 440 16.26 13.10 16.93
N SER A 441 15.52 13.09 15.81
CA SER A 441 14.05 12.97 15.79
C SER A 441 13.53 11.63 16.34
N THR A 442 14.43 10.65 16.52
CA THR A 442 14.09 9.33 17.06
C THR A 442 14.94 8.96 18.27
N TYR A 443 15.52 9.96 18.92
CA TYR A 443 16.30 9.82 20.14
C TYR A 443 17.40 8.75 20.08
N GLY A 444 18.08 8.63 18.94
CA GLY A 444 19.17 7.68 18.72
C GLY A 444 18.75 6.29 18.23
N ILE A 445 17.45 6.03 18.05
CA ILE A 445 16.92 4.73 17.63
C ILE A 445 16.71 4.73 16.10
N ILE A 446 17.12 3.66 15.42
CA ILE A 446 16.87 3.49 13.98
C ILE A 446 15.44 2.97 13.79
N VAL A 447 14.55 3.86 13.34
CA VAL A 447 13.14 3.54 13.09
C VAL A 447 12.85 3.49 11.59
N TYR A 448 13.49 4.37 10.81
CA TYR A 448 13.12 4.59 9.42
C TYR A 448 14.14 4.05 8.42
N GLN A 449 13.65 3.65 7.23
CA GLN A 449 14.49 3.25 6.10
C GLN A 449 15.39 4.40 5.65
N GLU A 450 14.84 5.61 5.63
CA GLU A 450 15.54 6.85 5.25
C GLU A 450 16.72 7.15 6.19
N GLN A 451 16.63 6.78 7.47
CA GLN A 451 17.75 6.92 8.41
C GLN A 451 18.90 5.97 8.04
N ILE A 452 18.58 4.72 7.70
CA ILE A 452 19.60 3.75 7.26
C ILE A 452 20.26 4.22 5.96
N MET A 453 19.49 4.75 5.03
CA MET A 453 20.01 5.32 3.77
C MET A 453 20.97 6.48 4.05
N LYS A 454 20.59 7.43 4.92
CA LYS A 454 21.47 8.55 5.30
C LYS A 454 22.72 8.09 6.03
N ILE A 455 22.62 7.12 6.93
CA ILE A 455 23.78 6.54 7.61
C ILE A 455 24.76 5.95 6.58
N ALA A 456 24.27 5.19 5.60
CA ALA A 456 25.10 4.63 4.55
C ALA A 456 25.74 5.71 3.66
N GLN A 457 25.00 6.79 3.34
CA GLN A 457 25.53 7.89 2.55
C GLN A 457 26.60 8.70 3.32
N GLU A 458 26.29 9.16 4.53
CA GLU A 458 27.15 10.08 5.28
C GLU A 458 28.35 9.42 5.97
N LEU A 459 28.20 8.16 6.40
CA LEU A 459 29.26 7.41 7.06
C LEU A 459 30.00 6.48 6.09
N ALA A 460 29.29 5.72 5.25
CA ALA A 460 29.94 4.79 4.34
C ALA A 460 30.25 5.37 2.94
N GLY A 461 29.72 6.55 2.60
CA GLY A 461 29.98 7.20 1.31
C GLY A 461 29.32 6.48 0.14
N PHE A 462 28.23 5.76 0.38
CA PHE A 462 27.49 5.06 -0.67
C PHE A 462 27.02 6.03 -1.75
N SER A 463 27.16 5.62 -3.01
CA SER A 463 26.51 6.34 -4.13
C SER A 463 24.98 6.24 -4.04
N LEU A 464 24.25 7.01 -4.86
CA LEU A 464 22.79 6.92 -4.89
C LEU A 464 22.31 5.52 -5.31
N GLY A 465 23.04 4.84 -6.20
CA GLY A 465 22.76 3.47 -6.61
C GLY A 465 23.07 2.44 -5.52
N GLU A 466 24.18 2.57 -4.79
CA GLU A 466 24.50 1.68 -3.68
C GLU A 466 23.50 1.83 -2.53
N ALA A 467 23.08 3.07 -2.24
CA ALA A 467 22.02 3.36 -1.29
C ALA A 467 20.67 2.76 -1.72
N ASP A 468 20.36 2.72 -3.03
CA ASP A 468 19.16 2.05 -3.54
C ASP A 468 19.22 0.54 -3.41
N VAL A 469 20.37 -0.09 -3.70
CA VAL A 469 20.54 -1.53 -3.51
C VAL A 469 20.33 -1.89 -2.04
N LEU A 470 20.90 -1.11 -1.12
CA LEU A 470 20.68 -1.28 0.32
C LEU A 470 19.20 -1.07 0.69
N ARG A 471 18.56 -0.01 0.19
CA ARG A 471 17.13 0.26 0.39
C ARG A 471 16.26 -0.87 -0.15
N LYS A 472 16.54 -1.42 -1.33
CA LYS A 472 15.80 -2.54 -1.92
C LYS A 472 15.96 -3.80 -1.09
N ALA A 473 17.17 -4.08 -0.61
CA ALA A 473 17.43 -5.19 0.29
C ALA A 473 16.61 -5.08 1.59
N ILE A 474 16.53 -3.89 2.16
CA ILE A 474 15.74 -3.58 3.36
C ILE A 474 14.24 -3.66 3.07
N GLY A 475 13.77 -2.88 2.10
CA GLY A 475 12.35 -2.73 1.77
C GLY A 475 11.69 -4.03 1.31
N LYS A 476 12.39 -4.85 0.49
CA LYS A 476 11.92 -6.18 0.06
C LYS A 476 12.38 -7.32 0.98
N LYS A 477 13.06 -7.01 2.10
CA LYS A 477 13.55 -7.97 3.09
C LYS A 477 14.42 -9.10 2.49
N ILE A 478 15.26 -8.77 1.51
CA ILE A 478 16.11 -9.73 0.79
C ILE A 478 17.43 -9.93 1.54
N LYS A 479 17.47 -10.95 2.42
CA LYS A 479 18.62 -11.23 3.31
C LYS A 479 19.95 -11.37 2.55
N LYS A 480 19.96 -12.10 1.42
CA LYS A 480 21.18 -12.33 0.61
C LYS A 480 21.78 -11.01 0.09
N LEU A 481 20.91 -10.10 -0.39
CA LEU A 481 21.31 -8.80 -0.92
C LEU A 481 21.78 -7.85 0.18
N LEU A 482 21.17 -7.91 1.37
CA LEU A 482 21.59 -7.10 2.51
C LEU A 482 23.00 -7.49 2.96
N LEU A 483 23.25 -8.79 3.12
CA LEU A 483 24.55 -9.31 3.57
C LEU A 483 25.68 -8.99 2.57
N SER A 484 25.38 -8.93 1.27
CA SER A 484 26.37 -8.54 0.27
C SER A 484 26.83 -7.08 0.40
N GLN A 485 26.04 -6.21 1.07
CA GLN A 485 26.43 -4.81 1.30
C GLN A 485 27.30 -4.61 2.55
N LYS A 486 27.41 -5.62 3.43
CA LYS A 486 28.14 -5.51 4.71
C LYS A 486 29.60 -5.11 4.51
N GLY A 487 30.30 -5.81 3.61
CA GLY A 487 31.71 -5.54 3.34
C GLY A 487 31.94 -4.12 2.82
N LYS A 488 31.13 -3.71 1.84
CA LYS A 488 31.15 -2.36 1.27
C LYS A 488 30.89 -1.28 2.30
N PHE A 489 29.90 -1.47 3.16
CA PHE A 489 29.57 -0.51 4.22
C PHE A 489 30.73 -0.30 5.19
N ILE A 490 31.32 -1.39 5.69
CA ILE A 490 32.43 -1.32 6.65
C ILE A 490 33.65 -0.67 6.00
N GLN A 491 34.02 -1.07 4.79
CA GLN A 491 35.15 -0.49 4.07
C GLN A 491 34.93 1.00 3.75
N GLY A 492 33.70 1.37 3.35
CA GLY A 492 33.32 2.76 3.11
C GLY A 492 33.43 3.62 4.38
N CYS A 493 32.97 3.09 5.52
CA CYS A 493 33.11 3.76 6.81
C CYS A 493 34.58 4.02 7.17
N ILE A 494 35.44 3.00 7.01
CA ILE A 494 36.88 3.11 7.27
C ILE A 494 37.51 4.17 6.36
N LYS A 495 37.17 4.15 5.06
CA LYS A 495 37.63 5.15 4.08
C LYS A 495 37.22 6.57 4.46
N ASN A 496 36.05 6.73 5.08
CA ASN A 496 35.53 8.01 5.57
C ASN A 496 35.94 8.34 7.02
N LYS A 497 37.02 7.73 7.53
CA LYS A 497 37.59 7.97 8.86
C LYS A 497 36.66 7.61 10.03
N VAL A 498 35.69 6.72 9.83
CA VAL A 498 34.89 6.14 10.91
C VAL A 498 35.64 4.91 11.45
N PRO A 499 35.89 4.80 12.77
CA PRO A 499 36.59 3.65 13.34
C PRO A 499 35.88 2.34 13.01
N GLU A 500 36.64 1.30 12.65
CA GLU A 500 36.08 -0.01 12.26
C GLU A 500 35.16 -0.59 13.34
N ARG A 501 35.51 -0.43 14.63
CA ARG A 501 34.67 -0.85 15.76
C ARG A 501 33.30 -0.19 15.73
N VAL A 502 33.23 1.10 15.39
CA VAL A 502 31.98 1.84 15.24
C VAL A 502 31.21 1.35 14.01
N ALA A 503 31.89 1.15 12.88
CA ALA A 503 31.28 0.65 11.65
C ALA A 503 30.63 -0.74 11.83
N ARG A 504 31.31 -1.66 12.53
CA ARG A 504 30.78 -2.99 12.84
C ARG A 504 29.56 -2.91 13.75
N LYS A 505 29.63 -2.10 14.81
CA LYS A 505 28.49 -1.88 15.73
C LYS A 505 27.30 -1.24 15.03
N LEU A 506 27.53 -0.32 14.10
CA LEU A 506 26.46 0.25 13.27
C LEU A 506 25.81 -0.79 12.37
N TRP A 507 26.60 -1.68 11.77
CA TRP A 507 26.04 -2.77 10.97
C TRP A 507 25.19 -3.73 11.81
N GLU A 508 25.61 -4.04 13.04
CA GLU A 508 24.83 -4.82 14.01
C GLU A 508 23.49 -4.17 14.36
N TRP A 509 23.36 -2.84 14.25
CA TRP A 509 22.08 -2.14 14.36
C TRP A 509 21.28 -2.20 13.07
N ILE A 510 21.91 -2.00 11.92
CA ILE A 510 21.26 -1.96 10.60
C ILE A 510 20.68 -3.33 10.21
N GLU A 511 21.42 -4.42 10.41
CA GLU A 511 20.99 -5.76 9.98
C GLU A 511 19.64 -6.21 10.58
N PRO A 512 19.40 -6.12 11.90
CA PRO A 512 18.09 -6.41 12.46
C PRO A 512 17.06 -5.35 12.05
N SER A 513 17.44 -4.06 12.04
CA SER A 513 16.56 -2.94 11.66
C SER A 513 16.08 -3.01 10.22
N ALA A 514 16.83 -3.64 9.32
CA ALA A 514 16.40 -3.88 7.95
C ALA A 514 15.09 -4.68 7.87
N ARG A 515 14.78 -5.51 8.87
CA ARG A 515 13.55 -6.33 8.87
C ARG A 515 12.31 -5.57 9.33
N TYR A 516 12.49 -4.54 10.16
CA TYR A 516 11.39 -3.83 10.83
C TYR A 516 11.33 -2.32 10.57
N SER A 517 12.37 -1.72 9.99
CA SER A 517 12.41 -0.30 9.65
C SER A 517 11.29 0.06 8.66
N PHE A 518 10.78 1.27 8.80
CA PHE A 518 9.58 1.70 8.11
C PHE A 518 9.85 2.88 7.17
N ASN A 519 9.02 3.05 6.15
CA ASN A 519 9.10 4.21 5.25
C ASN A 519 8.58 5.44 6.01
N ARG A 520 9.44 6.42 6.27
CA ARG A 520 9.09 7.63 7.02
C ARG A 520 8.03 8.45 6.31
N SER A 521 8.11 8.55 4.98
CA SER A 521 7.14 9.31 4.18
C SER A 521 5.73 8.72 4.31
N HIS A 522 5.62 7.39 4.31
CA HIS A 522 4.35 6.69 4.52
C HIS A 522 3.84 6.86 5.96
N ALA A 523 4.73 6.73 6.97
CA ALA A 523 4.35 6.97 8.36
C ALA A 523 3.87 8.41 8.59
N ALA A 524 4.57 9.40 8.03
CA ALA A 524 4.20 10.81 8.15
C ALA A 524 2.81 11.09 7.58
N ALA A 525 2.49 10.46 6.45
CA ALA A 525 1.18 10.58 5.86
C ALA A 525 0.07 10.00 6.73
N TYR A 526 0.26 8.78 7.21
CA TYR A 526 -0.76 8.10 8.01
C TYR A 526 -0.90 8.75 9.39
N ALA A 527 0.20 9.25 9.96
CA ALA A 527 0.18 10.06 11.17
C ALA A 527 -0.58 11.37 10.98
N THR A 528 -0.57 11.97 9.79
CA THR A 528 -1.38 13.16 9.48
C THR A 528 -2.87 12.85 9.55
N ILE A 529 -3.33 11.72 8.99
CA ILE A 529 -4.73 11.27 9.12
C ILE A 529 -5.07 10.96 10.59
N ALA A 530 -4.15 10.31 11.32
CA ALA A 530 -4.32 10.03 12.74
C ALA A 530 -4.50 11.34 13.54
N TYR A 531 -3.68 12.35 13.27
CA TYR A 531 -3.80 13.66 13.88
C TYR A 531 -5.11 14.36 13.50
N GLN A 532 -5.49 14.36 12.22
CA GLN A 532 -6.76 14.95 11.75
C GLN A 532 -7.98 14.32 12.44
N THR A 533 -8.02 12.99 12.55
CA THR A 533 -9.12 12.30 13.26
C THR A 533 -9.10 12.58 14.77
N ALA A 534 -7.93 12.69 15.40
CA ALA A 534 -7.80 13.09 16.79
C ALA A 534 -8.27 14.54 17.01
N PHE A 535 -7.91 15.46 16.11
CA PHE A 535 -8.33 16.85 16.14
C PHE A 535 -9.85 16.98 16.04
N LEU A 536 -10.46 16.30 15.07
CA LEU A 536 -11.91 16.27 14.93
C LEU A 536 -12.60 15.69 16.18
N LYS A 537 -12.05 14.62 16.76
CA LYS A 537 -12.58 14.06 18.01
C LYS A 537 -12.46 15.04 19.18
N ALA A 538 -11.36 15.80 19.26
CA ALA A 538 -11.12 16.73 20.36
C ALA A 538 -11.99 18.00 20.29
N HIS A 539 -12.27 18.49 19.08
CA HIS A 539 -12.98 19.77 18.87
C HIS A 539 -14.45 19.62 18.45
N PHE A 540 -14.79 18.51 17.78
CA PHE A 540 -16.13 18.21 17.28
C PHE A 540 -16.56 16.77 17.66
N PRO A 541 -16.55 16.44 18.97
CA PRO A 541 -16.71 15.06 19.43
C PRO A 541 -18.06 14.45 19.04
N VAL A 542 -19.14 15.22 19.04
CA VAL A 542 -20.49 14.72 18.72
C VAL A 542 -20.58 14.35 17.24
N GLU A 543 -20.19 15.25 16.34
CA GLU A 543 -20.22 15.04 14.89
C GLU A 543 -19.26 13.94 14.46
N PHE A 544 -18.08 13.86 15.08
CA PHE A 544 -17.09 12.82 14.82
C PHE A 544 -17.60 11.44 15.24
N MET A 545 -18.15 11.33 16.46
CA MET A 545 -18.70 10.05 16.94
C MET A 545 -19.95 9.63 16.14
N ALA A 546 -20.81 10.56 15.74
CA ALA A 546 -21.94 10.27 14.85
C ALA A 546 -21.48 9.74 13.47
N SER A 547 -20.39 10.29 12.93
CA SER A 547 -19.80 9.82 11.67
C SER A 547 -19.17 8.43 11.83
N LEU A 548 -18.51 8.15 12.96
CA LEU A 548 -18.01 6.80 13.29
C LEU A 548 -19.14 5.77 13.40
N LEU A 549 -20.25 6.11 14.06
CA LEU A 549 -21.43 5.24 14.14
C LEU A 549 -22.00 4.97 12.74
N THR A 550 -22.19 6.02 11.94
CA THR A 550 -22.70 5.89 10.55
C THR A 550 -21.82 4.98 9.71
N SER A 551 -20.51 5.17 9.80
CA SER A 551 -19.52 4.40 9.04
C SER A 551 -19.49 2.91 9.45
N ASN A 552 -19.87 2.58 10.69
CA ASN A 552 -19.90 1.21 11.20
C ASN A 552 -21.32 0.64 11.36
N LYS A 553 -22.33 1.22 10.69
CA LYS A 553 -23.74 0.82 10.82
C LYS A 553 -24.05 -0.66 10.58
N ALA A 554 -23.22 -1.35 9.80
CA ALA A 554 -23.39 -2.78 9.49
C ALA A 554 -22.77 -3.71 10.55
N ASP A 555 -21.98 -3.19 11.49
CA ASP A 555 -21.27 -3.97 12.51
C ASP A 555 -21.88 -3.68 13.89
N VAL A 556 -22.82 -4.53 14.31
CA VAL A 556 -23.60 -4.36 15.55
C VAL A 556 -22.71 -4.37 16.79
N GLU A 557 -21.69 -5.24 16.83
CA GLU A 557 -20.75 -5.32 17.94
C GLU A 557 -19.95 -4.02 18.08
N ARG A 558 -19.49 -3.50 16.93
CA ARG A 558 -18.76 -2.23 16.86
C ARG A 558 -19.64 -1.05 17.26
N ILE A 559 -20.89 -1.00 16.84
CA ILE A 559 -21.85 0.03 17.25
C ILE A 559 -22.03 0.01 18.77
N GLY A 560 -22.26 -1.17 19.37
CA GLY A 560 -22.39 -1.30 20.82
C GLY A 560 -21.15 -0.81 21.58
N PHE A 561 -19.95 -1.06 21.04
CA PHE A 561 -18.71 -0.53 21.59
C PHE A 561 -18.61 1.01 21.49
N LEU A 562 -18.96 1.59 20.35
CA LEU A 562 -18.92 3.04 20.12
C LEU A 562 -19.94 3.79 20.99
N ILE A 563 -21.14 3.26 21.20
CA ILE A 563 -22.16 3.85 22.10
C ILE A 563 -21.63 3.93 23.54
N ARG A 564 -20.95 2.87 24.02
CA ARG A 564 -20.32 2.89 25.35
C ARG A 564 -19.21 3.94 25.43
N GLU A 565 -18.47 4.16 24.35
CA GLU A 565 -17.47 5.23 24.28
C GLU A 565 -18.13 6.62 24.33
N CYS A 566 -19.21 6.86 23.57
CA CYS A 566 -19.98 8.09 23.64
C CYS A 566 -20.42 8.39 25.08
N LYS A 567 -20.97 7.40 25.79
CA LYS A 567 -21.37 7.55 27.20
C LYS A 567 -20.20 7.92 28.11
N LYS A 568 -19.01 7.34 27.91
CA LYS A 568 -17.79 7.71 28.66
C LYS A 568 -17.32 9.13 28.36
N MET A 569 -17.53 9.61 27.14
CA MET A 569 -17.25 10.98 26.71
C MET A 569 -18.32 11.98 27.19
N GLY A 570 -19.39 11.54 27.85
CA GLY A 570 -20.51 12.38 28.25
C GLY A 570 -21.46 12.75 27.12
N ILE A 571 -21.44 11.99 26.01
CA ILE A 571 -22.33 12.17 24.86
C ILE A 571 -23.52 11.23 25.01
N GLU A 572 -24.71 11.80 25.07
CA GLU A 572 -25.96 11.05 25.06
C GLU A 572 -26.26 10.53 23.64
N VAL A 573 -26.59 9.24 23.54
CA VAL A 573 -27.02 8.60 22.28
C VAL A 573 -28.45 8.12 22.46
N LEU A 574 -29.38 8.81 21.80
CA LEU A 574 -30.81 8.50 21.85
C LEU A 574 -31.12 7.23 21.03
N PRO A 575 -32.16 6.45 21.41
CA PRO A 575 -32.65 5.36 20.57
C PRO A 575 -33.22 5.91 19.24
N PRO A 576 -33.37 5.06 18.21
CA PRO A 576 -34.11 5.42 17.01
C PRO A 576 -35.56 5.83 17.37
N ASP A 577 -36.04 6.89 16.72
CA ASP A 577 -37.42 7.40 16.78
C ASP A 577 -38.12 7.12 15.44
#